data_AF-A0A6N2EN17-F1
#
_entry.id   AF-A0A6N2EN17-F1
#
_cell.length_a   1.000
_cell.length_b   1.000
_cell.length_c   1.000
_cell.angle_alpha   90.00
_cell.angle_beta   90.00
_cell.angle_gamma   90.00
#
_symmetry.space_group_name_H-M   'P 1'
#
loop_
_entity.id
_entity.type
_entity.pdbx_description
1 polymer ?
#
loop_
_entity_poly.entity_id
_entity_poly.type
_entity_poly.pdbx_seq_one_letter_code
_entity_poly.pdbx_strand_id
1 'polypeptide(L)'
;MTLAAPPEALAPLQLPWHLRLTPEQFEQVCQANPDAVLELAADGQLIAMTPTGGETGQRNLALGAMLWLAVRQSGLPLRLFDSSTGFRLPDGSVLSPDASLVHQDRWVALTPEQRRSFPPLCPDLVVELASPSDQGPRGVSALREKMELYRRNGAQLGWLLLPAERAVEIWSAGADTAPQRVKPALLLDGGNQFPGLRLELAEVWQV
;
A
#
# COMPACT_ATOMS: atom_id res chain seq x y z
N MET A 1 -31.99 -28.26 7.87
CA MET A 1 -32.76 -27.11 8.37
C MET A 1 -32.82 -26.09 7.25
N THR A 2 -34.00 -25.88 6.67
CA THR A 2 -34.20 -24.85 5.64
C THR A 2 -34.44 -23.54 6.38
N LEU A 3 -33.47 -22.62 6.34
CA LEU A 3 -33.65 -21.29 6.90
C LEU A 3 -34.71 -20.57 6.07
N ALA A 4 -35.84 -20.24 6.70
CA ALA A 4 -36.82 -19.32 6.12
C ALA A 4 -36.13 -17.98 5.83
N ALA A 5 -36.46 -17.37 4.69
CA ALA A 5 -35.96 -16.03 4.37
C ALA A 5 -36.36 -15.06 5.50
N PRO A 6 -35.43 -14.25 6.03
CA PRO A 6 -35.78 -13.27 7.06
C PRO A 6 -36.80 -12.27 6.51
N PRO A 7 -37.71 -11.75 7.35
CA PRO A 7 -38.69 -10.73 6.95
C PRO A 7 -37.96 -9.51 6.37
N GLU A 8 -38.53 -8.88 5.33
CA GLU A 8 -37.98 -7.78 4.51
C GLU A 8 -36.74 -7.12 5.12
N ALA A 9 -35.58 -7.73 4.88
CA ALA A 9 -34.33 -7.16 5.31
C ALA A 9 -34.15 -5.83 4.59
N LEU A 10 -33.89 -4.76 5.34
CA LEU A 10 -33.51 -3.47 4.76
C LEU A 10 -32.36 -3.72 3.78
N ALA A 11 -32.51 -3.25 2.54
CA ALA A 11 -31.50 -3.43 1.52
C ALA A 11 -30.18 -2.78 1.97
N PRO A 12 -29.02 -3.40 1.68
CA PRO A 12 -27.73 -2.79 2.01
C PRO A 12 -27.57 -1.46 1.27
N LEU A 13 -26.97 -0.48 1.95
CA LEU A 13 -26.63 0.81 1.36
C LEU A 13 -25.67 0.59 0.17
N GLN A 14 -25.98 1.17 -0.98
CA GLN A 14 -25.10 1.20 -2.14
C GLN A 14 -24.64 2.63 -2.39
N LEU A 15 -23.35 2.80 -2.63
CA LEU A 15 -22.80 4.11 -3.00
C LEU A 15 -22.90 4.28 -4.52
N PRO A 16 -23.38 5.44 -5.01
CA PRO A 16 -23.41 5.71 -6.43
C PRO A 16 -21.98 5.84 -6.99
N TRP A 17 -21.72 5.27 -8.17
CA TRP A 17 -20.37 5.25 -8.78
C TRP A 17 -19.77 6.64 -9.07
N HIS A 18 -20.63 7.66 -9.18
CA HIS A 18 -20.25 9.06 -9.40
C HIS A 18 -20.08 9.85 -8.08
N LEU A 19 -20.27 9.23 -6.92
CA LEU A 19 -19.97 9.87 -5.63
C LEU A 19 -18.49 10.26 -5.60
N ARG A 20 -18.21 11.48 -5.17
CA ARG A 20 -16.86 12.00 -4.95
C ARG A 20 -16.76 12.56 -3.54
N LEU A 21 -15.74 12.15 -2.81
CA LEU A 21 -15.44 12.60 -1.46
C LEU A 21 -14.17 13.44 -1.47
N THR A 22 -14.15 14.49 -0.65
CA THR A 22 -12.87 15.12 -0.28
C THR A 22 -12.11 14.20 0.70
N PRO A 23 -10.78 14.38 0.86
CA PRO A 23 -10.01 13.63 1.85
C PRO A 23 -10.57 13.76 3.28
N GLU A 24 -11.10 14.94 3.63
CA GLU A 24 -11.71 15.20 4.94
C GLU A 24 -13.04 14.45 5.10
N GLN A 25 -13.85 14.35 4.04
CA GLN A 25 -15.06 13.53 4.05
C GLN A 25 -14.73 12.04 4.13
N PHE A 26 -13.70 11.60 3.40
CA PHE A 26 -13.21 10.22 3.45
C PHE A 26 -12.76 9.83 4.86
N GLU A 27 -12.01 10.71 5.55
CA GLU A 27 -11.61 10.48 6.94
C GLU A 27 -12.81 10.28 7.88
N GLN A 28 -13.87 11.09 7.73
CA GLN A 28 -15.11 10.92 8.49
C GLN A 28 -15.80 9.57 8.17
N VAL A 29 -15.78 9.13 6.92
CA VAL A 29 -16.32 7.82 6.52
C VAL A 29 -15.52 6.69 7.19
N CYS A 30 -14.19 6.74 7.18
CA CYS A 30 -13.35 5.74 7.87
C CYS A 30 -13.60 5.72 9.38
N GLN A 31 -13.72 6.88 10.03
CA GLN A 31 -14.02 6.97 11.46
C GLN A 31 -15.39 6.36 11.81
N ALA A 32 -16.40 6.53 10.95
CA ALA A 32 -17.72 5.95 11.13
C ALA A 32 -17.78 4.45 10.83
N ASN A 33 -16.80 3.91 10.09
CA ASN A 33 -16.78 2.52 9.61
C ASN A 33 -15.41 1.88 9.86
N PRO A 34 -15.02 1.63 11.13
CA PRO A 34 -13.67 1.20 11.48
C PRO A 34 -13.26 -0.16 10.91
N ASP A 35 -14.23 -1.02 10.59
CA ASP A 35 -13.97 -2.33 9.99
C ASP A 35 -13.89 -2.30 8.45
N ALA A 36 -14.19 -1.15 7.83
CA ALA A 36 -14.15 -1.01 6.39
C ALA A 36 -12.72 -0.77 5.91
N VAL A 37 -12.26 -1.57 4.94
CA VAL A 37 -10.97 -1.37 4.28
C VAL A 37 -11.21 -0.55 3.01
N LEU A 38 -10.84 0.73 3.04
CA LEU A 38 -11.15 1.70 2.00
C LEU A 38 -9.89 2.47 1.59
N GLU A 39 -9.84 2.84 0.32
CA GLU A 39 -8.91 3.84 -0.23
C GLU A 39 -9.71 4.96 -0.92
N LEU A 40 -9.07 6.09 -1.16
CA LEU A 40 -9.63 7.23 -1.90
C LEU A 40 -8.78 7.49 -3.15
N ALA A 41 -9.40 7.44 -4.32
CA ALA A 41 -8.76 7.83 -5.57
C ALA A 41 -8.52 9.35 -5.63
N ALA A 42 -7.58 9.78 -6.46
CA ALA A 42 -7.24 11.20 -6.63
C ALA A 42 -8.42 12.05 -7.13
N ASP A 43 -9.37 11.46 -7.85
CA ASP A 43 -10.57 12.15 -8.31
C ASP A 43 -11.68 12.23 -7.24
N GLY A 44 -11.47 11.60 -6.07
CA GLY A 44 -12.41 11.52 -4.95
C GLY A 44 -13.28 10.26 -4.94
N GLN A 45 -13.09 9.31 -5.86
CA GLN A 45 -13.84 8.06 -5.85
C GLN A 45 -13.43 7.17 -4.66
N LEU A 46 -14.41 6.61 -3.95
CA LEU A 46 -14.18 5.64 -2.89
C LEU A 46 -13.87 4.26 -3.49
N ILE A 47 -12.76 3.65 -3.07
CA ILE A 47 -12.34 2.32 -3.48
C ILE A 47 -12.54 1.38 -2.30
N ALA A 48 -13.41 0.38 -2.46
CA ALA A 48 -13.55 -0.68 -1.47
C ALA A 48 -12.48 -1.76 -1.70
N MET A 49 -11.70 -2.03 -0.67
CA MET A 49 -10.67 -3.07 -0.69
C MET A 49 -11.24 -4.35 -0.06
N THR A 50 -10.99 -5.51 -0.67
CA THR A 50 -11.45 -6.81 -0.12
C THR A 50 -10.60 -7.25 1.07
N PRO A 51 -11.12 -7.75 2.19
CA PRO A 51 -10.28 -8.23 3.30
C PRO A 51 -9.14 -9.16 2.84
N THR A 52 -7.96 -9.00 3.43
CA THR A 52 -6.78 -9.79 3.10
C THR A 52 -6.98 -11.25 3.53
N GLY A 53 -6.82 -12.20 2.60
CA GLY A 53 -6.89 -13.64 2.89
C GLY A 53 -5.68 -14.15 3.68
N GLY A 54 -5.77 -15.37 4.21
CA GLY A 54 -4.76 -15.92 5.14
C GLY A 54 -3.34 -16.00 4.57
N GLU A 55 -3.18 -16.47 3.33
CA GLU A 55 -1.85 -16.53 2.68
C GLU A 55 -1.27 -15.13 2.45
N THR A 56 -2.06 -14.20 1.93
CA THR A 56 -1.62 -12.81 1.74
C THR A 56 -1.25 -12.16 3.07
N GLY A 57 -2.04 -12.42 4.13
CA GLY A 57 -1.73 -11.95 5.48
C GLY A 57 -0.41 -12.50 6.02
N GLN A 58 -0.14 -13.78 5.82
CA GLN A 58 1.14 -14.39 6.20
C GLN A 58 2.31 -13.78 5.42
N ARG A 59 2.17 -13.58 4.11
CA ARG A 59 3.21 -12.94 3.27
C ARG A 59 3.45 -11.49 3.67
N ASN A 60 2.40 -10.71 3.98
CA ASN A 60 2.53 -9.33 4.47
C ASN A 60 3.24 -9.28 5.83
N LEU A 61 2.94 -10.22 6.75
CA LEU A 61 3.65 -10.31 8.02
C LEU A 61 5.14 -10.59 7.82
N ALA A 62 5.49 -11.56 6.97
CA ALA A 62 6.88 -11.87 6.66
C ALA A 62 7.59 -10.66 6.03
N LEU A 63 6.96 -10.03 5.04
CA LEU A 63 7.45 -8.82 4.39
C LEU A 63 7.75 -7.71 5.41
N GLY A 64 6.81 -7.41 6.30
CA GLY A 64 6.97 -6.41 7.34
C GLY A 64 8.14 -6.74 8.30
N ALA A 65 8.27 -7.99 8.72
CA ALA A 65 9.35 -8.44 9.60
C ALA A 65 10.73 -8.32 8.94
N MET A 66 10.86 -8.77 7.68
CA MET A 66 12.12 -8.68 6.94
C MET A 66 12.49 -7.23 6.62
N LEU A 67 11.52 -6.40 6.26
CA LEU A 67 11.76 -4.98 5.99
C LEU A 67 12.16 -4.23 7.27
N TRP A 68 11.55 -4.57 8.42
CA TRP A 68 11.96 -4.03 9.71
C TRP A 68 13.43 -4.36 10.01
N LEU A 69 13.83 -5.62 9.82
CA LEU A 69 15.21 -6.05 10.02
C LEU A 69 16.17 -5.34 9.06
N ALA A 70 15.82 -5.24 7.78
CA ALA A 70 16.59 -4.56 6.75
C ALA A 70 16.82 -3.08 7.11
N VAL A 71 15.78 -2.37 7.55
CA VAL A 71 15.89 -0.99 8.00
C VAL A 71 16.85 -0.88 9.19
N ARG A 72 16.72 -1.75 10.21
CA ARG A 72 17.62 -1.75 11.38
C ARG A 72 19.07 -2.00 11.00
N GLN A 73 19.33 -2.92 10.08
CA GLN A 73 20.68 -3.26 9.61
C GLN A 73 21.30 -2.15 8.74
N SER A 74 20.50 -1.45 7.94
CA SER A 74 20.97 -0.36 7.09
C SER A 74 21.48 0.85 7.88
N GLY A 75 21.01 1.04 9.13
CA GLY A 75 21.30 2.22 9.92
C GLY A 75 20.64 3.50 9.41
N LEU A 76 19.79 3.42 8.39
CA LEU A 76 19.10 4.56 7.81
C LEU A 76 18.02 5.08 8.78
N PRO A 77 17.82 6.41 8.89
CA PRO A 77 16.80 7.00 9.73
C PRO A 77 15.43 6.91 9.03
N LEU A 78 14.88 5.70 8.93
CA LEU A 78 13.59 5.40 8.28
C LEU A 78 12.56 4.90 9.30
N ARG A 79 11.31 5.25 9.08
CA ARG A 79 10.15 4.70 9.79
C ARG A 79 9.40 3.75 8.88
N LEU A 80 9.13 2.55 9.39
CA LEU A 80 8.34 1.52 8.73
C LEU A 80 6.86 1.64 9.14
N PHE A 81 5.98 1.49 8.17
CA PHE A 81 4.53 1.42 8.33
C PHE A 81 4.00 0.15 7.66
N ASP A 82 2.93 -0.39 8.23
CA ASP A 82 2.30 -1.64 7.79
C ASP A 82 1.21 -1.39 6.72
N SER A 83 0.61 -2.48 6.25
CA SER A 83 -0.45 -2.50 5.23
C SER A 83 -1.75 -1.76 5.58
N SER A 84 -1.94 -1.33 6.83
CA SER A 84 -3.14 -0.63 7.29
C SER A 84 -3.00 0.89 7.33
N THR A 85 -1.78 1.39 7.12
CA THR A 85 -1.50 2.83 7.18
C THR A 85 -1.86 3.51 5.86
N GLY A 86 -2.95 4.27 5.86
CA GLY A 86 -3.31 5.16 4.75
C GLY A 86 -2.49 6.46 4.75
N PHE A 87 -2.00 6.86 3.57
CA PHE A 87 -1.28 8.11 3.35
C PHE A 87 -2.06 9.03 2.44
N ARG A 88 -2.25 10.29 2.85
CA ARG A 88 -2.84 11.33 1.99
C ARG A 88 -1.75 11.87 1.07
N LEU A 89 -1.83 11.52 -0.21
CA LEU A 89 -0.86 11.94 -1.21
C LEU A 89 -1.12 13.40 -1.67
N PRO A 90 -0.11 14.08 -2.26
CA PRO A 90 -0.25 15.44 -2.80
C PRO A 90 -1.42 15.65 -3.77
N ASP A 91 -1.79 14.65 -4.57
CA ASP A 91 -2.94 14.72 -5.47
C ASP A 91 -4.31 14.59 -4.79
N GLY A 92 -4.34 14.39 -3.47
CA GLY A 92 -5.55 14.24 -2.67
C GLY A 92 -6.03 12.79 -2.51
N SER A 93 -5.42 11.81 -3.19
CA SER A 93 -5.72 10.40 -2.93
C SER A 93 -5.31 9.98 -1.51
N VAL A 94 -5.95 8.93 -0.99
CA VAL A 94 -5.55 8.26 0.25
C VAL A 94 -5.35 6.78 -0.03
N LEU A 95 -4.09 6.34 -0.08
CA LEU A 95 -3.72 4.96 -0.45
C LEU A 95 -2.96 4.28 0.71
N SER A 96 -3.11 2.96 0.81
CA SER A 96 -2.48 2.13 1.84
C SER A 96 -1.61 1.05 1.17
N PRO A 97 -0.28 1.26 1.06
CA PRO A 97 0.63 0.26 0.49
C PRO A 97 0.81 -0.91 1.46
N ASP A 98 1.13 -2.11 0.97
CA ASP A 98 1.35 -3.29 1.83
C ASP A 98 2.50 -3.12 2.84
N ALA A 99 3.52 -2.33 2.47
CA ALA A 99 4.50 -1.79 3.41
C ALA A 99 5.06 -0.47 2.87
N SER A 100 5.52 0.41 3.77
CA SER A 100 6.15 1.66 3.34
C SER A 100 7.19 2.20 4.31
N LEU A 101 8.15 2.97 3.78
CA LEU A 101 9.17 3.66 4.54
C LEU A 101 9.07 5.18 4.33
N VAL A 102 9.21 5.92 5.44
CA VAL A 102 9.30 7.38 5.44
C VAL A 102 10.57 7.79 6.15
N HIS A 103 11.32 8.74 5.58
CA HIS A 103 12.46 9.33 6.27
C HIS A 103 12.04 10.02 7.58
N GLN A 104 12.86 9.82 8.61
CA GLN A 104 12.58 10.29 9.97
C GLN A 104 12.36 11.79 10.03
N ASP A 105 13.14 12.58 9.28
CA ASP A 105 13.04 14.04 9.21
C ASP A 105 11.68 14.50 8.65
N ARG A 106 11.21 13.87 7.57
CA ARG A 106 9.87 14.10 6.99
C ARG A 106 8.77 13.75 8.00
N TRP A 107 8.93 12.65 8.74
CA TRP A 107 7.95 12.27 9.76
C TRP A 107 7.90 13.22 10.96
N VAL A 108 9.06 13.66 11.49
CA VAL A 108 9.08 14.56 12.66
C VAL A 108 8.67 15.99 12.31
N ALA A 109 8.72 16.37 11.03
CA ALA A 109 8.19 17.65 10.55
C ALA A 109 6.65 17.71 10.58
N LEU A 110 5.96 16.56 10.64
CA LEU A 110 4.50 16.51 10.78
C LEU A 110 4.05 16.95 12.17
N THR A 111 2.90 17.62 12.23
CA THR A 111 2.25 17.92 13.52
C THR A 111 1.80 16.62 14.22
N PRO A 112 1.61 16.63 15.55
CA PRO A 112 1.04 15.48 16.25
C PRO A 112 -0.31 15.03 15.67
N GLU A 113 -1.14 15.95 15.20
CA GLU A 113 -2.45 15.68 14.59
C GLU A 113 -2.28 14.94 13.26
N GLN A 114 -1.39 15.44 12.38
CA GLN A 114 -1.09 14.81 11.09
C GLN A 114 -0.52 13.39 11.24
N ARG A 115 0.21 13.11 12.32
CA ARG A 115 0.75 11.77 12.62
C ARG A 115 -0.29 10.79 13.16
N ARG A 116 -1.43 11.29 13.67
CA ARG A 116 -2.54 10.47 14.19
C ARG A 116 -3.64 10.23 13.16
N SER A 117 -3.70 11.05 12.11
CA SER A 117 -4.60 10.89 10.95
C SER A 117 -3.89 10.12 9.82
N PHE A 118 -4.46 10.18 8.59
CA PHE A 118 -3.71 9.84 7.39
C PHE A 118 -2.58 10.87 7.17
N PRO A 119 -1.29 10.48 7.24
CA PRO A 119 -0.20 11.43 7.12
C PRO A 119 -0.22 12.10 5.74
N PRO A 120 -0.15 13.45 5.66
CA PRO A 120 -0.23 14.19 4.40
C PRO A 120 1.12 14.20 3.68
N LEU A 121 1.62 13.02 3.33
CA LEU A 121 2.86 12.82 2.60
C LEU A 121 2.79 11.55 1.76
N CYS A 122 3.53 11.52 0.65
CA CYS A 122 3.84 10.27 -0.03
C CYS A 122 5.02 9.58 0.67
N PRO A 123 4.97 8.26 0.96
CA PRO A 123 6.13 7.53 1.46
C PRO A 123 7.32 7.61 0.51
N ASP A 124 8.53 7.56 1.07
CA ASP A 124 9.77 7.57 0.28
C ASP A 124 9.98 6.23 -0.44
N LEU A 125 9.68 5.12 0.24
CA LEU A 125 9.65 3.78 -0.35
C LEU A 125 8.28 3.15 -0.16
N VAL A 126 7.72 2.57 -1.21
CA VAL A 126 6.46 1.80 -1.18
C VAL A 126 6.69 0.36 -1.63
N VAL A 127 6.00 -0.59 -1.00
CA VAL A 127 5.98 -1.99 -1.41
C VAL A 127 4.53 -2.42 -1.58
N GLU A 128 4.24 -3.04 -2.72
CA GLU A 128 2.96 -3.66 -3.03
C GLU A 128 3.19 -5.16 -3.30
N LEU A 129 2.33 -6.02 -2.79
CA LEU A 129 2.44 -7.46 -2.88
C LEU A 129 1.24 -8.02 -3.65
N ALA A 130 1.48 -8.50 -4.87
CA ALA A 130 0.42 -9.13 -5.64
C ALA A 130 0.03 -10.51 -5.09
N SER A 131 -1.27 -10.80 -4.95
CA SER A 131 -1.77 -12.17 -4.77
C SER A 131 -2.21 -12.79 -6.11
N PRO A 132 -2.01 -14.11 -6.34
CA PRO A 132 -2.49 -14.78 -7.56
C PRO A 132 -4.01 -14.71 -7.75
N SER A 133 -4.77 -14.62 -6.66
CA SER A 133 -6.23 -14.53 -6.68
C SER A 133 -6.77 -13.11 -6.78
N ASP A 134 -5.91 -12.09 -6.71
CA ASP A 134 -6.36 -10.70 -6.67
C ASP A 134 -6.90 -10.25 -8.03
N GLN A 135 -7.98 -9.49 -7.97
CA GLN A 135 -8.67 -8.90 -9.12
C GLN A 135 -9.09 -7.47 -8.78
N GLY A 136 -9.54 -6.72 -9.77
CA GLY A 136 -9.99 -5.34 -9.58
C GLY A 136 -8.91 -4.49 -8.90
N PRO A 137 -9.21 -3.80 -7.79
CA PRO A 137 -8.28 -2.86 -7.15
C PRO A 137 -7.02 -3.50 -6.56
N ARG A 138 -6.97 -4.83 -6.38
CA ARG A 138 -5.77 -5.56 -5.94
C ARG A 138 -5.03 -6.29 -7.07
N GLY A 139 -5.62 -6.35 -8.26
CA GLY A 139 -5.02 -7.05 -9.40
C GLY A 139 -3.73 -6.37 -9.85
N VAL A 140 -2.84 -7.12 -10.49
CA VAL A 140 -1.51 -6.61 -10.91
C VAL A 140 -1.59 -5.32 -11.74
N SER A 141 -2.58 -5.17 -12.62
CA SER A 141 -2.77 -3.93 -13.38
C SER A 141 -3.08 -2.73 -12.49
N ALA A 142 -3.99 -2.89 -11.53
CA ALA A 142 -4.33 -1.84 -10.57
C ALA A 142 -3.13 -1.52 -9.65
N LEU A 143 -2.37 -2.55 -9.23
CA LEU A 143 -1.15 -2.32 -8.45
C LEU A 143 -0.12 -1.52 -9.25
N ARG A 144 0.09 -1.79 -10.54
CA ARG A 144 0.97 -0.97 -11.39
C ARG A 144 0.47 0.47 -11.53
N GLU A 145 -0.83 0.69 -11.59
CA GLU A 145 -1.42 2.03 -11.56
C GLU A 145 -1.15 2.73 -10.22
N LYS A 146 -1.28 2.03 -9.08
CA LYS A 146 -0.88 2.54 -7.76
C LYS A 146 0.60 2.88 -7.71
N MET A 147 1.49 2.03 -8.24
CA MET A 147 2.94 2.30 -8.30
C MET A 147 3.23 3.59 -9.07
N GLU A 148 2.52 3.84 -10.18
CA GLU A 148 2.63 5.09 -10.92
C GLU A 148 2.12 6.29 -10.13
N LEU A 149 1.00 6.14 -9.41
CA LEU A 149 0.48 7.19 -8.52
C LEU A 149 1.48 7.54 -7.43
N TYR A 150 2.05 6.56 -6.74
CA TYR A 150 3.09 6.79 -5.74
C TYR A 150 4.29 7.53 -6.34
N ARG A 151 4.78 7.09 -7.50
CA ARG A 151 5.90 7.74 -8.19
C ARG A 151 5.60 9.20 -8.54
N ARG A 152 4.43 9.49 -9.11
CA ARG A 152 3.99 10.85 -9.45
C ARG A 152 3.81 11.76 -8.23
N ASN A 153 3.48 11.16 -7.10
CA ASN A 153 3.25 11.84 -5.83
C ASN A 153 4.53 11.96 -4.97
N GLY A 154 5.67 11.51 -5.46
CA GLY A 154 6.99 11.74 -4.86
C GLY A 154 7.65 10.53 -4.21
N ALA A 155 7.13 9.31 -4.40
CA ALA A 155 7.87 8.12 -4.00
C ALA A 155 9.19 8.02 -4.76
N GLN A 156 10.26 7.74 -4.01
CA GLN A 156 11.62 7.63 -4.51
C GLN A 156 11.91 6.22 -5.07
N LEU A 157 11.36 5.20 -4.41
CA LEU A 157 11.49 3.81 -4.80
C LEU A 157 10.18 3.06 -4.56
N GLY A 158 9.84 2.19 -5.49
CA GLY A 158 8.71 1.29 -5.38
C GLY A 158 9.08 -0.14 -5.73
N TRP A 159 8.63 -1.10 -4.93
CA TRP A 159 8.78 -2.52 -5.21
C TRP A 159 7.42 -3.17 -5.34
N LEU A 160 7.06 -3.59 -6.56
CA LEU A 160 5.90 -4.45 -6.79
C LEU A 160 6.37 -5.90 -6.83
N LEU A 161 6.04 -6.64 -5.77
CA LEU A 161 6.41 -8.04 -5.63
C LEU A 161 5.37 -8.92 -6.35
N LEU A 162 5.87 -9.86 -7.16
CA LEU A 162 5.07 -10.80 -7.94
C LEU A 162 5.40 -12.25 -7.51
N PRO A 163 4.84 -12.75 -6.38
CA PRO A 163 5.22 -14.03 -5.79
C PRO A 163 5.05 -15.24 -6.72
N ALA A 164 3.94 -15.30 -7.47
CA ALA A 164 3.69 -16.37 -8.43
C ALA A 164 4.79 -16.51 -9.49
N GLU A 165 5.50 -15.41 -9.75
CA GLU A 165 6.55 -15.34 -10.76
C GLU A 165 7.96 -15.27 -10.17
N ARG A 166 8.09 -15.17 -8.84
CA ARG A 166 9.35 -14.86 -8.12
C ARG A 166 10.10 -13.70 -8.76
N ALA A 167 9.33 -12.66 -9.10
CA ALA A 167 9.82 -11.49 -9.80
C ALA A 167 9.46 -10.23 -9.03
N VAL A 168 10.20 -9.16 -9.30
CA VAL A 168 9.90 -7.83 -8.77
C VAL A 168 9.95 -6.82 -9.90
N GLU A 169 9.00 -5.89 -9.90
CA GLU A 169 9.06 -4.66 -10.70
C GLU A 169 9.55 -3.53 -9.79
N ILE A 170 10.66 -2.90 -10.19
CA ILE A 170 11.31 -1.81 -9.49
C ILE A 170 10.94 -0.50 -10.17
N TRP A 171 10.28 0.37 -9.42
CA TRP A 171 9.79 1.67 -9.84
C TRP A 171 10.67 2.75 -9.22
N SER A 172 11.52 3.39 -10.01
CA SER A 172 12.40 4.46 -9.56
C SER A 172 11.76 5.83 -9.79
N ALA A 173 12.21 6.84 -9.02
CA ALA A 173 11.83 8.24 -9.22
C ALA A 173 12.06 8.73 -10.67
N GLY A 174 11.31 9.77 -11.03
CA GLY A 174 11.34 10.42 -12.34
C GLY A 174 10.17 9.98 -13.22
N ALA A 175 9.45 10.97 -13.75
CA ALA A 175 8.42 10.73 -14.77
C ALA A 175 9.10 10.08 -15.99
N ASP A 176 8.47 9.05 -16.55
CA ASP A 176 8.89 8.32 -17.77
C ASP A 176 9.99 7.25 -17.61
N THR A 177 10.55 7.02 -16.42
CA THR A 177 11.37 5.82 -16.19
C THR A 177 10.48 4.57 -16.23
N ALA A 178 10.69 3.67 -17.18
CA ALA A 178 9.96 2.40 -17.21
C ALA A 178 10.35 1.52 -16.00
N PRO A 179 9.41 0.77 -15.39
CA PRO A 179 9.74 -0.12 -14.30
C PRO A 179 10.71 -1.21 -14.76
N GLN A 180 11.74 -1.46 -13.97
CA GLN A 180 12.70 -2.54 -14.23
C GLN A 180 12.20 -3.84 -13.63
N ARG A 181 12.13 -4.89 -14.45
CA ARG A 181 11.75 -6.22 -13.98
C ARG A 181 12.98 -7.08 -13.65
N VAL A 182 12.99 -7.69 -12.47
CA VAL A 182 14.06 -8.62 -12.02
C VAL A 182 13.45 -10.00 -11.77
N LYS A 183 14.03 -11.05 -12.37
CA LYS A 183 13.61 -12.45 -12.22
C LYS A 183 14.78 -13.42 -12.48
N PRO A 184 15.05 -14.40 -11.58
CA PRO A 184 14.52 -14.51 -10.23
C PRO A 184 15.06 -13.37 -9.35
N ALA A 185 14.19 -12.77 -8.54
CA ALA A 185 14.63 -11.79 -7.54
C ALA A 185 14.90 -12.52 -6.22
N LEU A 186 16.14 -12.49 -5.73
CA LEU A 186 16.50 -13.08 -4.42
C LEU A 186 16.69 -12.00 -3.37
N LEU A 187 17.24 -10.86 -3.77
CA LEU A 187 17.56 -9.71 -2.93
C LEU A 187 17.11 -8.44 -3.64
N LEU A 188 16.53 -7.49 -2.91
CA LEU A 188 16.33 -6.12 -3.35
C LEU A 188 17.34 -5.20 -2.68
N ASP A 189 17.85 -4.25 -3.46
CA ASP A 189 18.76 -3.22 -2.99
C ASP A 189 18.06 -1.86 -3.11
N GLY A 190 18.13 -1.07 -2.04
CA GLY A 190 17.57 0.29 -1.97
C GLY A 190 18.29 1.31 -2.87
N GLY A 191 19.40 0.92 -3.48
CA GLY A 191 20.18 1.74 -4.40
C GLY A 191 20.73 3.01 -3.73
N ASN A 192 21.02 4.02 -4.55
CA ASN A 192 21.59 5.28 -4.07
C ASN A 192 20.61 6.09 -3.19
N GLN A 193 19.30 5.84 -3.30
CA GLN A 193 18.29 6.55 -2.51
C GLN A 193 18.18 5.99 -1.08
N PHE A 194 18.37 4.67 -0.93
CA PHE A 194 18.37 3.99 0.38
C PHE A 194 19.61 3.11 0.54
N PRO A 195 20.81 3.71 0.65
CA PRO A 195 22.07 2.98 0.64
C PRO A 195 22.15 2.02 1.83
N GLY A 196 22.45 0.75 1.54
CA GLY A 196 22.55 -0.30 2.56
C GLY A 196 21.21 -0.93 2.97
N LEU A 197 20.07 -0.44 2.48
CA LEU A 197 18.80 -1.13 2.63
C LEU A 197 18.77 -2.35 1.71
N ARG A 198 18.73 -3.54 2.29
CA ARG A 198 18.72 -4.81 1.56
C ARG A 198 17.63 -5.73 2.09
N LEU A 199 16.73 -6.15 1.20
CA LEU A 199 15.62 -7.04 1.53
C LEU A 199 15.79 -8.40 0.85
N GLU A 200 16.04 -9.43 1.64
CA GLU A 200 16.01 -10.83 1.18
C GLU A 200 14.57 -11.27 0.94
N LEU A 201 14.30 -11.93 -0.18
CA LEU A 201 12.93 -12.29 -0.60
C LEU A 201 12.60 -13.77 -0.45
N ALA A 202 13.56 -14.59 0.03
CA ALA A 202 13.38 -16.03 0.13
C ALA A 202 12.10 -16.42 0.89
N GLU A 203 11.81 -15.78 2.03
CA GLU A 203 10.60 -16.05 2.82
C GLU A 203 9.33 -15.48 2.18
N VAL A 204 9.42 -14.38 1.41
CA VAL A 204 8.25 -13.86 0.65
C VAL A 204 7.79 -14.87 -0.41
N TRP A 205 8.73 -15.64 -0.98
CA TRP A 205 8.47 -16.59 -2.05
C TRP A 205 7.99 -17.97 -1.58
N GLN A 206 8.18 -18.31 -0.30
CA GLN A 206 7.89 -19.63 0.24
C GLN A 206 6.49 -19.70 0.85
N VAL A 207 5.45 -19.66 0.01
CA VAL A 207 4.10 -20.17 0.36
C VAL A 207 3.40 -20.58 -0.93
#